data_AF-A0A8T5P3G3-F1
#
_entry.id   AF-A0A8T5P3G3-F1
#
_cell.length_a   1.000
_cell.length_b   1.000
_cell.length_c   1.000
_cell.angle_alpha   90.00
_cell.angle_beta   90.00
_cell.angle_gamma   90.00
#
_symmetry.space_group_name_H-M   'P 1'
#
loop_
_entity.id
_entity.type
_entity.pdbx_description
1 polymer ?
#
loop_
_entity_poly.entity_id
_entity_poly.type
_entity_poly.pdbx_seq_one_letter_code
_entity_poly.pdbx_strand_id
1 'polypeptide(L)'
;MGENIIKLIKPADIITLFCALLGFGSIIMTFSGQPDAALVLILAAVIADAADGAVARWSGCGVLGANLDSLADIISFGVAPAVAALVFL
;
A
#
# COMPACT_ATOMS: atom_id res chain seq x y z
N MET A 1 13.80 -1.24 -29.15
CA MET A 1 14.22 -0.31 -28.10
C MET A 1 13.63 -0.83 -26.78
N GLY A 2 14.27 -1.84 -26.20
CA GLY A 2 13.81 -2.47 -24.97
C GLY A 2 14.19 -1.57 -23.81
N GLU A 3 13.27 -0.74 -23.35
CA GLU A 3 13.48 -0.02 -22.11
C GLU A 3 13.55 -1.04 -20.98
N ASN A 4 14.70 -1.10 -20.29
CA ASN A 4 14.88 -1.97 -19.15
C ASN A 4 13.87 -1.55 -18.07
N ILE A 5 12.92 -2.43 -17.75
CA ILE A 5 11.90 -2.28 -16.68
C ILE A 5 12.50 -1.77 -15.36
N ILE A 6 13.77 -2.11 -15.10
CA ILE A 6 14.54 -1.74 -13.91
C ILE A 6 14.78 -0.22 -13.80
N LYS A 7 14.81 0.53 -14.92
CA LYS A 7 14.92 2.00 -14.89
C LYS A 7 13.59 2.71 -14.60
N LEU A 8 12.48 1.97 -14.66
CA LEU A 8 11.14 2.50 -14.44
C LEU A 8 10.73 2.48 -12.96
N ILE A 9 11.37 1.61 -12.16
CA ILE A 9 11.15 1.47 -10.72
C ILE A 9 11.96 2.55 -9.99
N LYS A 10 11.24 3.43 -9.30
CA LYS A 10 11.78 4.47 -8.43
C LYS A 10 11.75 4.03 -6.96
N PRO A 11 12.51 4.71 -6.08
CA PRO A 11 12.47 4.41 -4.65
C PRO A 11 11.07 4.53 -4.04
N ALA A 12 10.24 5.46 -4.52
CA ALA A 12 8.85 5.62 -4.11
C ALA A 12 8.03 4.35 -4.35
N ASP A 13 8.19 3.70 -5.52
CA ASP A 13 7.42 2.51 -5.89
C ASP A 13 7.66 1.32 -4.94
N ILE A 14 8.86 1.24 -4.34
CA ILE A 14 9.18 0.22 -3.32
C ILE A 14 8.40 0.48 -2.04
N ILE A 15 8.24 1.75 -1.66
CA ILE A 15 7.46 2.16 -0.49
C ILE A 15 5.97 1.90 -0.75
N THR A 16 5.48 2.23 -1.94
CA THR A 16 4.11 1.94 -2.37
C THR A 16 3.81 0.43 -2.34
N LEU A 17 4.73 -0.40 -2.84
CA LEU A 17 4.60 -1.87 -2.75
C LEU A 17 4.57 -2.34 -1.29
N PHE A 18 5.39 -1.74 -0.42
CA PHE A 18 5.38 -2.03 1.01
C PHE A 18 4.05 -1.62 1.66
N CYS A 19 3.48 -0.47 1.28
CA CYS A 19 2.16 -0.03 1.71
C CYS A 19 1.08 -1.07 1.33
N ALA A 20 1.07 -1.53 0.07
CA ALA A 20 0.15 -2.57 -0.38
C ALA A 20 0.30 -3.89 0.40
N LEU A 21 1.53 -4.30 0.73
CA LEU A 21 1.78 -5.49 1.55
C LEU A 21 1.24 -5.34 2.97
N LEU A 22 1.34 -4.16 3.57
CA LEU A 22 0.75 -3.88 4.89
C LEU A 22 -0.77 -3.92 4.84
N GLY A 23 -1.40 -3.32 3.82
CA GLY A 23 -2.84 -3.39 3.60
C GLY A 23 -3.34 -4.82 3.41
N PHE A 24 -2.64 -5.61 2.59
CA PHE A 24 -2.96 -7.02 2.39
C PHE A 24 -2.74 -7.86 3.67
N GLY A 25 -1.67 -7.58 4.42
CA GLY A 25 -1.43 -8.19 5.73
C GLY A 25 -2.55 -7.90 6.72
N SER A 26 -3.07 -6.66 6.73
CA SER A 26 -4.23 -6.28 7.55
C SER A 26 -5.45 -7.13 7.21
N ILE A 27 -5.72 -7.38 5.92
CA ILE A 27 -6.84 -8.24 5.49
C ILE A 27 -6.68 -9.67 6.04
N ILE A 28 -5.47 -10.23 5.97
CA ILE A 28 -5.19 -11.58 6.51
C ILE A 28 -5.41 -11.61 8.03
N MET A 29 -4.93 -10.61 8.76
CA MET A 29 -5.09 -10.55 10.22
C MET A 29 -6.56 -10.38 10.63
N THR A 30 -7.33 -9.62 9.87
CA THR A 30 -8.79 -9.51 10.03
C THR A 30 -9.45 -10.88 9.96
N PHE A 31 -9.19 -11.65 8.89
CA PHE A 31 -9.75 -13.01 8.75
C PHE A 31 -9.20 -14.00 9.78
N SER A 32 -8.01 -13.73 10.34
CA SER A 32 -7.42 -14.53 11.41
C SER A 32 -8.02 -14.21 12.80
N GLY A 33 -8.99 -13.28 12.88
CA GLY A 33 -9.63 -12.90 14.13
C GLY A 33 -8.74 -12.07 15.06
N GLN A 34 -7.72 -11.40 14.52
CA GLN A 34 -6.76 -10.58 15.27
C GLN A 34 -6.95 -9.09 14.95
N PRO A 35 -7.96 -8.43 15.55
CA PRO A 35 -8.28 -7.03 15.24
C PRO A 35 -7.15 -6.06 15.61
N ASP A 36 -6.44 -6.31 16.72
CA ASP A 36 -5.32 -5.46 17.15
C ASP A 36 -4.18 -5.46 16.11
N ALA A 37 -3.82 -6.63 15.59
CA ALA A 37 -2.78 -6.78 14.57
C ALA A 37 -3.22 -6.17 13.24
N ALA A 38 -4.48 -6.36 12.83
CA ALA A 38 -5.04 -5.73 11.64
C ALA A 38 -4.98 -4.20 11.74
N LEU A 39 -5.37 -3.63 12.90
CA LEU A 39 -5.33 -2.19 13.13
C LEU A 39 -3.90 -1.64 13.09
N VAL A 40 -2.94 -2.33 13.69
CA VAL A 40 -1.52 -1.89 13.63
C VAL A 40 -1.01 -1.89 12.18
N LEU A 41 -1.36 -2.91 11.39
CA LEU A 41 -0.94 -3.00 9.99
C LEU A 41 -1.57 -1.93 9.11
N ILE A 42 -2.86 -1.62 9.28
CA ILE A 42 -3.52 -0.56 8.50
C ILE A 42 -2.95 0.83 8.84
N LEU A 43 -2.67 1.09 10.12
CA LEU A 43 -2.03 2.34 10.55
C LEU A 43 -0.59 2.45 10.01
N ALA A 44 0.14 1.34 9.98
CA ALA A 44 1.45 1.31 9.34
C ALA A 44 1.36 1.59 7.84
N ALA A 45 0.32 1.10 7.14
CA ALA A 45 0.08 1.39 5.74
C ALA A 45 -0.17 2.89 5.51
N VAL A 46 -0.98 3.56 6.35
CA VAL A 46 -1.19 5.03 6.29
C VAL A 46 0.13 5.79 6.38
N ILE A 47 1.03 5.38 7.27
CA ILE A 47 2.32 6.04 7.44
C ILE A 47 3.23 5.80 6.21
N ALA A 48 3.22 4.58 5.68
CA ALA A 48 4.00 4.22 4.49
C ALA A 48 3.54 5.00 3.25
N ASP A 49 2.23 5.13 3.06
CA ASP A 49 1.60 5.91 1.98
C ASP A 49 2.01 7.39 2.02
N ALA A 50 1.89 8.01 3.20
CA ALA A 50 2.33 9.38 3.41
C ALA A 50 3.84 9.57 3.14
N ALA A 51 4.65 8.54 3.43
CA ALA A 51 6.07 8.55 3.15
C ALA A 51 6.37 8.40 1.65
N ASP A 52 5.66 7.54 0.92
CA ASP A 52 5.87 7.39 -0.52
C ASP A 52 5.48 8.67 -1.28
N GLY A 53 4.38 9.32 -0.91
CA GLY A 53 3.96 10.58 -1.52
C GLY A 53 4.99 11.70 -1.29
N ALA A 54 5.66 11.69 -0.14
CA ALA A 54 6.77 12.61 0.14
C ALA A 54 8.01 12.30 -0.72
N VAL A 55 8.36 11.02 -0.88
CA VAL A 55 9.50 10.58 -1.70
C VAL A 55 9.23 10.81 -3.19
N ALA A 56 8.01 10.55 -3.68
CA ALA A 56 7.58 10.75 -5.05
C ALA A 56 7.70 12.22 -5.48
N ARG A 57 7.46 13.18 -4.58
CA ARG A 57 7.68 14.62 -4.84
C ARG A 57 9.15 14.96 -5.07
N TRP A 58 10.08 14.22 -4.47
CA TRP A 58 11.53 14.42 -4.62
C TRP A 58 12.12 13.67 -5.83
N SER A 59 11.70 12.43 -6.07
CA SER A 59 12.22 11.59 -7.18
C SER A 59 11.41 11.67 -8.49
N GLY A 60 10.31 12.42 -8.48
CA GLY A 60 9.32 12.49 -9.55
C GLY A 60 8.47 11.22 -9.65
N CYS A 61 7.21 11.33 -10.08
CA CYS A 61 6.33 10.17 -10.26
C CYS A 61 6.47 9.60 -11.68
N GLY A 62 6.65 8.28 -11.80
CA GLY A 62 6.58 7.58 -13.09
C GLY A 62 5.16 7.08 -13.37
N VAL A 63 4.83 6.78 -14.63
CA VAL A 63 3.50 6.25 -15.01
C VAL A 63 3.19 4.91 -14.31
N LEU A 64 4.21 4.06 -14.12
CA LEU A 64 4.06 2.81 -13.38
C LEU A 64 3.77 3.07 -11.89
N GLY A 65 4.55 3.96 -11.27
CA GLY A 65 4.39 4.33 -9.86
C GLY A 65 3.00 4.87 -9.55
N ALA A 66 2.47 5.75 -10.40
CA ALA A 66 1.11 6.29 -10.22
C ALA A 66 0.01 5.21 -10.26
N ASN A 67 0.16 4.19 -11.10
CA ASN A 67 -0.79 3.07 -11.15
C ASN A 67 -0.63 2.14 -9.94
N LEU A 68 0.60 1.94 -9.45
CA LEU A 68 0.87 1.15 -8.25
C LEU A 68 0.32 1.83 -6.99
N ASP A 69 0.46 3.14 -6.91
CA ASP A 69 -0.07 4.00 -5.84
C ASP A 69 -1.58 3.85 -5.73
N SER A 70 -2.28 4.07 -6.85
CA SER A 70 -3.72 3.87 -6.94
C SER A 70 -4.16 2.45 -6.55
N LEU A 71 -3.38 1.42 -6.89
CA LEU A 71 -3.69 0.04 -6.49
C LEU A 71 -3.47 -0.18 -4.99
N ALA A 72 -2.37 0.36 -4.44
CA ALA A 72 -2.05 0.27 -3.01
C ALA A 72 -3.11 0.97 -2.15
N ASP A 73 -3.58 2.13 -2.60
CA ASP A 73 -4.69 2.90 -2.01
C ASP A 73 -5.97 2.07 -1.92
N ILE A 74 -6.36 1.46 -3.04
CA ILE A 74 -7.60 0.65 -3.10
C ILE A 74 -7.51 -0.53 -2.13
N ILE A 75 -6.36 -1.20 -2.06
CA ILE A 75 -6.17 -2.35 -1.16
C ILE A 75 -6.19 -1.89 0.30
N SER A 76 -5.42 -0.85 0.63
CA SER A 76 -5.13 -0.45 2.00
C SER A 76 -6.24 0.39 2.63
N PHE A 77 -6.90 1.27 1.86
CA PHE A 77 -7.93 2.18 2.38
C PHE A 77 -9.33 1.89 1.87
N GLY A 78 -9.47 1.08 0.82
CA GLY A 78 -10.77 0.61 0.34
C GLY A 78 -11.11 -0.77 0.89
N VAL A 79 -10.35 -1.78 0.46
CA VAL A 79 -10.67 -3.19 0.71
C VAL A 79 -10.41 -3.58 2.17
N ALA A 80 -9.25 -3.24 2.72
CA ALA A 80 -8.91 -3.65 4.09
C ALA A 80 -9.89 -3.14 5.16
N PRO A 81 -10.34 -1.86 5.16
CA PRO A 81 -11.36 -1.39 6.09
C PRO A 81 -12.74 -2.02 5.83
N ALA A 82 -13.12 -2.22 4.57
CA ALA A 82 -14.38 -2.87 4.22
C ALA A 82 -14.44 -4.32 4.72
N VAL A 83 -13.34 -5.06 4.59
CA VAL A 83 -13.23 -6.43 5.12
C VAL A 83 -13.21 -6.43 6.65
N ALA A 84 -12.47 -5.51 7.29
CA ALA A 84 -12.48 -5.35 8.74
C ALA A 84 -13.90 -5.10 9.28
N ALA A 85 -14.64 -4.20 8.62
CA ALA A 85 -16.04 -3.96 8.97
C ALA A 85 -16.89 -5.21 8.77
N LEU A 86 -16.81 -5.88 7.61
CA LEU A 86 -17.61 -7.07 7.32
C LEU A 86 -17.37 -8.23 8.30
N VAL A 87 -16.16 -8.39 8.81
CA VAL A 87 -15.78 -9.52 9.67
C VAL A 87 -16.04 -9.22 11.15
N PHE A 88 -15.87 -7.98 11.60
CA PHE A 88 -15.95 -7.62 13.02
C PHE A 88 -17.25 -6.91 13.45
N LEU A 89 -18.03 -6.35 12.52
CA LEU A 89 -19.36 -5.77 12.79
C LEU A 89 -20.47 -6.76 12.41
#